data_AF-A0A6I7P2T5-F1
#
_entry.id   AF-A0A6I7P2T5-F1
#
_cell.length_a   1.000
_cell.length_b   1.000
_cell.length_c   1.000
_cell.angle_alpha   90.00
_cell.angle_beta   90.00
_cell.angle_gamma   90.00
#
_symmetry.space_group_name_H-M   'P 1'
#
loop_
_entity.id
_entity.type
_entity.pdbx_description
1 polymer ?
#
loop_
_entity_poly.entity_id
_entity_poly.type
_entity_poly.pdbx_seq_one_letter_code
_entity_poly.pdbx_strand_id
1 'polypeptide(L)'
;MRETPYFEQADLLLQILPAISKIESFALKGGTAINLFLRDLPRLSVDIDLTYLPLDDRSTTLENIDSYLTHIAKKCQDMFRDDLEVTFKETFEGMAFEPVPLGKMVEVWKEVVKKLNHDFTENERAFMLSFKRKSPQWDLFPVKGIQHLPAVKWKMVNLKKMDAQKHKITLRKLEDVLGN
;
A
#
# COMPACT_ATOMS: atom_id res chain seq x y z
N MET A 1 15.33 8.49 -10.39
CA MET A 1 14.21 8.94 -9.51
C MET A 1 14.41 10.37 -9.00
N ARG A 2 15.65 10.84 -8.74
CA ARG A 2 15.91 12.21 -8.26
C ARG A 2 15.45 13.34 -9.19
N GLU A 3 15.41 13.08 -10.49
CA GLU A 3 14.95 14.06 -11.50
C GLU A 3 13.42 14.07 -11.71
N THR A 4 12.65 13.37 -10.87
CA THR A 4 11.19 13.36 -10.96
C THR A 4 10.58 14.42 -10.06
N PRO A 5 9.44 15.04 -10.42
CA PRO A 5 8.74 16.00 -9.57
C PRO A 5 8.28 15.40 -8.23
N TYR A 6 8.25 14.07 -8.13
CA TYR A 6 7.87 13.32 -6.93
C TYR A 6 9.01 13.15 -5.94
N PHE A 7 10.25 13.44 -6.35
CA PHE A 7 11.41 13.28 -5.47
C PHE A 7 11.37 14.26 -4.30
N GLU A 8 11.11 15.54 -4.57
CA GLU A 8 10.98 16.57 -3.53
C GLU A 8 9.82 16.25 -2.55
N GLN A 9 8.73 15.67 -3.06
CA GLN A 9 7.61 15.24 -2.23
C GLN A 9 7.98 14.05 -1.33
N ALA A 10 8.68 13.06 -1.87
CA ALA A 10 9.16 11.91 -1.10
C ALA A 10 10.23 12.32 -0.07
N ASP A 11 11.07 13.28 -0.43
CA ASP A 11 12.09 13.83 0.47
C ASP A 11 11.45 14.58 1.64
N LEU A 12 10.49 15.47 1.37
CA LEU A 12 9.70 16.13 2.41
C LEU A 12 8.95 15.12 3.30
N LEU A 13 8.39 14.06 2.71
CA LEU A 13 7.71 12.99 3.44
C LEU A 13 8.66 12.34 4.46
N LEU A 14 9.88 11.99 4.03
CA LEU A 14 10.88 11.41 4.92
C LEU A 14 11.25 12.37 6.04
N GLN A 15 11.35 13.66 5.76
CA GLN A 15 11.64 14.68 6.78
C GLN A 15 10.53 14.80 7.83
N ILE A 16 9.24 14.66 7.48
CA ILE A 16 8.12 14.80 8.44
C ILE A 16 7.81 13.51 9.24
N LEU A 17 8.20 12.33 8.72
CA LEU A 17 7.89 11.04 9.36
C LEU A 17 8.32 10.95 10.83
N PRO A 18 9.49 11.45 11.26
CA PRO A 18 9.89 11.42 12.66
C PRO A 18 8.92 12.20 13.57
N ALA A 19 8.38 13.34 13.12
CA ALA A 19 7.40 14.10 13.88
C ALA A 19 6.09 13.31 14.06
N ILE A 20 5.66 12.60 13.01
CA ILE A 20 4.47 11.75 13.02
C ILE A 20 4.67 10.53 13.92
N SER A 21 5.84 9.88 13.86
CA SER A 21 6.15 8.66 14.61
C SER A 21 6.09 8.84 16.13
N LYS A 22 6.21 10.08 16.62
CA LYS A 22 6.12 10.43 18.05
C LYS A 22 4.68 10.46 18.58
N ILE A 23 3.67 10.34 17.71
CA ILE A 23 2.26 10.29 18.11
C ILE A 23 1.81 8.83 18.15
N GLU A 24 1.83 8.23 19.34
CA GLU A 24 1.46 6.82 19.54
C GLU A 24 0.01 6.51 19.14
N SER A 25 -0.87 7.52 19.16
CA SER A 25 -2.28 7.39 18.73
C SER A 25 -2.44 7.17 17.22
N PHE A 26 -1.37 7.30 16.42
CA PHE A 26 -1.38 7.03 15.00
C PHE A 26 -0.46 5.86 14.62
N ALA A 27 -0.98 4.94 13.80
CA ALA A 27 -0.18 3.94 13.11
C ALA A 27 -0.04 4.26 11.62
N LEU A 28 1.20 4.24 11.12
CA LEU A 28 1.47 4.29 9.69
C LEU A 28 1.02 2.99 9.02
N LYS A 29 0.33 3.09 7.89
CA LYS A 29 -0.10 1.94 7.09
C LYS A 29 0.10 2.18 5.59
N GLY A 30 -0.50 1.29 4.80
CA GLY A 30 -0.61 1.47 3.35
C GLY A 30 0.69 1.14 2.61
N GLY A 31 0.75 1.61 1.37
CA GLY A 31 1.90 1.34 0.49
C GLY A 31 3.19 1.94 1.04
N THR A 32 3.11 3.09 1.72
CA THR A 32 4.28 3.79 2.29
C THR A 32 4.87 3.07 3.49
N ALA A 33 4.04 2.54 4.40
CA ALA A 33 4.55 1.66 5.46
C ALA A 33 5.30 0.45 4.88
N ILE A 34 4.72 -0.18 3.86
CA ILE A 34 5.33 -1.35 3.21
C ILE A 34 6.66 -0.94 2.56
N ASN A 35 6.68 0.15 1.80
CA ASN A 35 7.86 0.57 1.05
C ASN A 35 9.03 0.95 1.96
N LEU A 36 8.74 1.65 3.07
CA LEU A 36 9.78 2.19 3.95
C LEU A 36 10.28 1.18 4.98
N PHE A 37 9.41 0.32 5.51
CA PHE A 37 9.75 -0.51 6.68
C PHE A 37 9.72 -2.01 6.43
N LEU A 38 9.07 -2.48 5.35
CA LEU A 38 8.92 -3.92 5.10
C LEU A 38 9.66 -4.39 3.84
N ARG A 39 9.64 -3.59 2.77
CA ARG A 39 10.13 -3.99 1.46
C ARG A 39 10.52 -2.78 0.64
N ASP A 40 11.79 -2.71 0.25
CA ASP A 40 12.28 -1.72 -0.72
C ASP A 40 11.68 -1.99 -2.12
N LEU A 41 10.70 -1.16 -2.51
CA LEU A 41 10.03 -1.26 -3.81
C LEU A 41 10.63 -0.22 -4.80
N PRO A 42 10.62 -0.49 -6.12
CA PRO A 42 11.16 0.40 -7.17
C PRO A 42 10.34 1.69 -7.40
N ARG A 43 9.82 2.31 -6.35
CA ARG A 43 8.92 3.45 -6.43
C ARG A 43 9.16 4.42 -5.29
N LEU A 44 8.88 5.69 -5.56
CA LEU A 44 8.74 6.69 -4.51
C LEU A 44 7.41 6.50 -3.79
N SER A 45 7.43 6.73 -2.47
CA SER A 45 6.24 6.95 -1.67
C SER A 45 6.06 8.44 -1.49
N VAL A 46 4.86 8.95 -1.82
CA VAL A 46 4.57 10.39 -1.85
C VAL A 46 3.37 10.75 -0.96
N ASP A 47 2.76 9.75 -0.35
CA ASP A 47 1.59 9.82 0.52
C ASP A 47 1.84 9.11 1.86
N ILE A 48 1.23 9.61 2.93
CA ILE A 48 1.24 8.99 4.25
C ILE A 48 -0.19 8.62 4.62
N ASP A 49 -0.43 7.32 4.80
CA ASP A 49 -1.69 6.82 5.37
C ASP A 49 -1.55 6.55 6.86
N LEU A 50 -2.34 7.24 7.68
CA LEU A 50 -2.39 7.02 9.13
C LEU A 50 -3.71 6.35 9.55
N THR A 51 -3.63 5.57 10.63
CA THR A 51 -4.80 4.99 11.30
C THR A 51 -4.82 5.47 12.74
N TYR A 52 -5.91 6.09 13.16
CA TYR A 52 -6.17 6.41 14.56
C TYR A 52 -6.43 5.11 15.34
N LEU A 53 -5.66 4.89 16.39
CA LEU A 53 -5.68 3.65 17.17
C LEU A 53 -6.72 3.63 18.31
N PRO A 54 -6.93 4.73 19.06
CA PRO A 54 -7.91 4.73 20.15
C PRO A 54 -9.34 4.47 19.67
N LEU A 55 -10.13 3.80 20.51
CA LEU A 55 -11.53 3.44 20.26
C LEU A 55 -12.46 4.40 21.00
N ASP A 56 -12.44 5.67 20.60
CA ASP A 56 -13.30 6.71 21.17
C ASP A 56 -14.61 6.88 20.39
N ASP A 57 -15.55 7.65 20.93
CA ASP A 57 -16.71 8.09 20.15
C ASP A 57 -16.29 9.05 19.01
N ARG A 58 -17.22 9.31 18.08
CA ARG A 58 -16.93 10.10 16.88
C ARG A 58 -16.45 11.52 17.19
N SER A 59 -17.04 12.20 18.19
CA SER A 59 -16.67 13.59 18.50
C SER A 59 -15.26 13.63 19.04
N THR A 60 -15.00 12.82 20.07
CA THR A 60 -13.69 12.69 20.72
C THR A 60 -12.60 12.26 19.73
N THR A 61 -12.91 11.29 18.84
CA THR A 61 -11.98 10.86 17.78
C THR A 61 -11.58 12.02 16.87
N LEU A 62 -12.54 12.83 16.42
CA LEU A 62 -12.26 13.93 15.51
C LEU A 62 -11.48 15.06 16.20
N GLU A 63 -11.83 15.39 17.44
CA GLU A 63 -11.10 16.39 18.26
C GLU A 63 -9.66 15.95 18.52
N ASN A 64 -9.44 14.68 18.87
CA ASN A 64 -8.11 14.13 19.08
C ASN A 64 -7.29 14.13 17.80
N ILE A 65 -7.87 13.71 16.66
CA ILE A 65 -7.19 13.73 15.36
C ILE A 65 -6.77 15.17 15.01
N ASP A 66 -7.66 16.15 15.16
CA ASP A 66 -7.37 17.57 14.87
C ASP A 66 -6.23 18.11 15.75
N SER A 67 -6.28 17.82 17.06
CA SER A 67 -5.25 18.19 18.02
C SER A 67 -3.88 17.59 17.67
N TYR A 68 -3.83 16.30 17.33
CA TYR A 68 -2.58 15.64 16.95
C TYR A 68 -2.02 16.14 15.61
N LEU A 69 -2.88 16.37 14.61
CA LEU A 69 -2.47 16.92 13.33
C LEU A 69 -1.94 18.36 13.50
N THR A 70 -2.56 19.16 14.36
CA THR A 70 -2.08 20.50 14.72
C THR A 70 -0.72 20.44 15.40
N HIS A 71 -0.51 19.49 16.31
CA HIS A 71 0.79 19.28 16.96
C HIS A 71 1.88 18.87 15.96
N ILE A 72 1.57 17.96 15.03
CA ILE A 72 2.49 17.55 13.95
C ILE A 72 2.84 18.76 13.08
N ALA A 73 1.84 19.55 12.66
CA ALA A 73 2.06 20.73 11.83
C ALA A 73 3.00 21.74 12.51
N LYS A 74 2.81 21.99 13.81
CA LYS A 74 3.70 22.86 14.59
C LYS A 74 5.12 22.31 14.66
N LYS A 75 5.28 21.00 14.91
CA LYS A 75 6.62 20.37 14.92
C LYS A 75 7.31 20.47 13.56
N CYS A 76 6.58 20.26 12.47
CA CYS A 76 7.14 20.42 11.14
C CYS A 76 7.60 21.87 10.90
N GLN A 77 6.81 22.87 11.33
CA GLN A 77 7.22 24.28 11.25
C GLN A 77 8.50 24.58 12.04
N ASP A 78 8.67 23.97 13.22
CA ASP A 78 9.88 24.10 14.03
C ASP A 78 11.07 23.35 13.40
N MET A 79 10.85 22.17 12.81
CA MET A 79 11.89 21.35 12.17
C MET A 79 12.48 22.01 10.92
N PHE A 80 11.65 22.63 10.09
CA PHE A 80 12.12 23.31 8.87
C PHE A 80 12.72 24.70 9.14
N ARG A 81 12.92 25.04 10.42
CA ARG A 81 13.51 26.30 10.86
C ARG A 81 15.03 26.22 11.01
N ASP A 82 15.61 25.03 11.20
CA ASP A 82 17.05 24.78 11.38
C ASP A 82 17.56 23.55 10.58
N ASP A 83 18.88 23.43 10.46
CA ASP A 83 19.66 22.66 9.45
C ASP A 83 19.22 21.19 9.21
N LEU A 84 18.81 20.94 7.96
CA LEU A 84 18.34 19.66 7.42
C LEU A 84 19.40 18.55 7.46
N GLU A 85 20.68 18.90 7.46
CA GLU A 85 21.77 17.92 7.34
C GLU A 85 21.93 17.07 8.62
N VAL A 86 21.66 17.66 9.80
CA VAL A 86 21.77 16.97 11.10
C VAL A 86 20.63 15.97 11.29
N THR A 87 19.40 16.39 10.97
CA THR A 87 18.19 15.55 11.15
C THR A 87 18.22 14.31 10.25
N PHE A 88 18.78 14.43 9.03
CA PHE A 88 18.95 13.32 8.10
C PHE A 88 19.94 12.27 8.61
N LYS A 89 21.13 12.69 9.07
CA LYS A 89 22.18 11.78 9.56
C LYS A 89 21.76 10.99 10.80
N GLU A 90 21.16 11.65 11.78
CA GLU A 90 20.86 11.01 13.07
C GLU A 90 19.68 10.03 13.03
N THR A 91 18.78 10.17 12.04
CA THR A 91 17.52 9.42 12.02
C THR A 91 17.46 8.37 10.91
N PHE A 92 18.21 8.53 9.81
CA PHE A 92 18.06 7.70 8.61
C PHE A 92 19.29 6.88 8.21
N GLU A 93 20.48 7.23 8.71
CA GLU A 93 21.72 6.54 8.36
C GLU A 93 21.81 5.18 9.08
N GLY A 94 21.68 4.08 8.32
CA GLY A 94 21.74 2.70 8.84
C GLY A 94 20.45 1.85 8.67
N MET A 95 19.38 2.38 8.09
CA MET A 95 18.10 1.65 7.93
C MET A 95 17.98 0.74 6.69
N ALA A 96 18.93 0.76 5.75
CA ALA A 96 18.90 -0.11 4.56
C ALA A 96 20.29 -0.59 4.17
N PHE A 97 20.48 -1.91 4.18
CA PHE A 97 21.71 -2.57 3.74
C PHE A 97 21.47 -3.17 2.34
N GLU A 98 22.09 -2.50 1.36
CA GLU A 98 22.29 -2.88 -0.05
C GLU A 98 21.39 -2.22 -1.12
N PRO A 99 21.98 -1.50 -2.09
CA PRO A 99 21.25 -0.89 -3.19
C PRO A 99 20.80 -1.94 -4.23
N VAL A 100 19.52 -1.90 -4.60
CA VAL A 100 18.99 -2.68 -5.73
C VAL A 100 19.07 -1.84 -7.01
N PRO A 101 19.85 -2.24 -8.04
CA PRO A 101 19.93 -1.47 -9.28
C PRO A 101 18.59 -1.45 -10.03
N LEU A 102 18.22 -0.29 -10.58
CA LEU A 102 17.00 -0.13 -11.39
C LEU A 102 16.88 -1.17 -12.52
N GLY A 103 18.00 -1.53 -13.16
CA GLY A 103 18.05 -2.58 -14.17
C GLY A 103 17.55 -3.92 -13.65
N LYS A 104 17.95 -4.29 -12.42
CA LYS A 104 17.49 -5.52 -11.76
C LYS A 104 16.00 -5.49 -11.44
N MET A 105 15.48 -4.32 -11.07
CA MET A 105 14.05 -4.15 -10.78
C MET A 105 13.20 -4.25 -12.05
N VAL A 106 13.67 -3.68 -13.16
CA VAL A 106 13.01 -3.80 -14.48
C VAL A 106 13.04 -5.24 -14.98
N GLU A 107 14.16 -5.96 -14.80
CA GLU A 107 14.26 -7.39 -15.12
C GLU A 107 13.30 -8.23 -14.29
N VAL A 108 13.31 -8.06 -12.96
CA VAL A 108 12.41 -8.79 -12.06
C VAL A 108 10.94 -8.46 -12.37
N TRP A 109 10.62 -7.21 -12.67
CA TRP A 109 9.27 -6.80 -13.08
C TRP A 109 8.84 -7.49 -14.37
N LYS A 110 9.70 -7.50 -15.40
CA LYS A 110 9.44 -8.21 -16.66
C LYS A 110 9.22 -9.70 -16.42
N GLU A 111 10.02 -10.32 -15.58
CA GLU A 111 9.88 -11.74 -15.22
C GLU A 111 8.61 -12.00 -14.41
N VAL A 112 8.22 -11.11 -13.48
CA VAL A 112 6.96 -11.22 -12.74
C VAL A 112 5.77 -11.08 -13.67
N VAL A 113 5.76 -10.09 -14.58
CA VAL A 113 4.67 -9.91 -15.57
C VAL A 113 4.60 -11.11 -16.51
N LYS A 114 5.75 -11.61 -16.97
CA LYS A 114 5.84 -12.80 -17.82
C LYS A 114 5.29 -14.04 -17.11
N LYS A 115 5.70 -14.28 -15.86
CA LYS A 115 5.19 -15.38 -15.02
C LYS A 115 3.71 -15.23 -14.73
N LEU A 116 3.24 -14.04 -14.37
CA LEU A 116 1.82 -13.79 -14.14
C LEU A 116 0.97 -14.03 -15.40
N ASN A 117 1.48 -13.73 -16.60
CA ASN A 117 0.72 -13.97 -17.83
C ASN A 117 0.77 -15.44 -18.29
N HIS A 118 1.83 -16.17 -17.95
CA HIS A 118 2.07 -17.54 -18.43
C HIS A 118 1.69 -18.63 -17.42
N ASP A 119 1.84 -18.38 -16.11
CA ASP A 119 1.84 -19.43 -15.09
C ASP A 119 0.50 -19.60 -14.37
N PHE A 120 -0.55 -18.83 -14.75
CA PHE A 120 -1.89 -19.16 -14.25
C PHE A 120 -2.34 -20.51 -14.81
N THR A 121 -2.40 -21.50 -13.91
CA THR A 121 -2.99 -22.80 -14.18
C THR A 121 -4.46 -22.66 -14.55
N GLU A 122 -5.03 -23.63 -15.27
CA GLU A 122 -6.46 -23.65 -15.59
C GLU A 122 -7.33 -23.55 -14.33
N ASN A 123 -6.91 -24.20 -13.25
CA ASN A 123 -7.58 -24.12 -11.95
C ASN A 123 -7.56 -22.71 -11.36
N GLU A 124 -6.43 -22.00 -11.42
CA GLU A 124 -6.36 -20.63 -10.91
C GLU A 124 -7.16 -19.66 -11.80
N ARG A 125 -7.17 -19.85 -13.13
CA ARG A 125 -8.03 -19.06 -14.04
C ARG A 125 -9.51 -19.28 -13.70
N ALA A 126 -9.91 -20.54 -13.55
CA ALA A 126 -11.27 -20.92 -13.17
C ALA A 126 -11.63 -20.39 -11.77
N PHE A 127 -10.71 -20.43 -10.81
CA PHE A 127 -10.89 -19.83 -9.49
C PHE A 127 -11.16 -18.32 -9.61
N MET A 128 -10.32 -17.57 -10.33
CA MET A 128 -10.45 -16.12 -10.48
C MET A 128 -11.80 -15.74 -11.12
N LEU A 129 -12.24 -16.50 -12.14
CA LEU A 129 -13.56 -16.32 -12.76
C LEU A 129 -14.70 -16.63 -11.78
N SER A 130 -14.63 -17.76 -11.07
CA SER A 130 -15.65 -18.13 -10.08
C SER A 130 -15.78 -17.08 -8.96
N PHE A 131 -14.64 -16.56 -8.50
CA PHE A 131 -14.56 -15.50 -7.50
C PHE A 131 -15.20 -14.21 -8.02
N LYS A 132 -14.84 -13.80 -9.25
CA LYS A 132 -15.42 -12.61 -9.89
C LYS A 132 -16.93 -12.76 -10.13
N ARG A 133 -17.42 -13.98 -10.42
CA ARG A 133 -18.84 -14.34 -10.54
C ARG A 133 -19.58 -14.36 -9.19
N LYS A 134 -18.92 -14.02 -8.08
CA LYS A 134 -19.47 -14.01 -6.72
C LYS A 134 -19.79 -15.41 -6.16
N SER A 135 -19.34 -16.47 -6.84
CA SER A 135 -19.49 -17.87 -6.44
C SER A 135 -18.13 -18.59 -6.47
N PRO A 136 -17.20 -18.22 -5.57
CA PRO A 136 -15.84 -18.75 -5.58
C PRO A 136 -15.79 -20.26 -5.32
N GLN A 137 -15.08 -20.97 -6.19
CA GLN A 137 -14.77 -22.40 -6.06
C GLN A 137 -13.43 -22.55 -5.34
N TRP A 138 -13.45 -22.51 -4.01
CA TRP A 138 -12.24 -22.43 -3.18
C TRP A 138 -11.24 -23.58 -3.40
N ASP A 139 -11.75 -24.77 -3.74
CA ASP A 139 -10.92 -25.97 -3.95
C ASP A 139 -10.03 -25.88 -5.20
N LEU A 140 -10.30 -24.93 -6.10
CA LEU A 140 -9.46 -24.67 -7.28
C LEU A 140 -8.19 -23.89 -6.93
N PHE A 141 -8.12 -23.25 -5.77
CA PHE A 141 -6.94 -22.48 -5.37
C PHE A 141 -6.02 -23.33 -4.47
N PRO A 142 -4.70 -23.35 -4.70
CA PRO A 142 -3.79 -24.28 -4.00
C PRO A 142 -3.64 -24.00 -2.50
N VAL A 143 -4.03 -22.81 -2.04
CA VAL A 143 -3.91 -22.38 -0.64
C VAL A 143 -5.20 -22.67 0.14
N LYS A 144 -5.14 -23.63 1.06
CA LYS A 144 -6.24 -23.96 1.97
C LYS A 144 -6.55 -22.77 2.90
N GLY A 145 -7.83 -22.56 3.18
CA GLY A 145 -8.28 -21.54 4.14
C GLY A 145 -8.27 -20.11 3.60
N ILE A 146 -8.00 -19.90 2.32
CA ILE A 146 -7.98 -18.58 1.68
C ILE A 146 -9.28 -17.78 1.90
N GLN A 147 -10.42 -18.46 2.01
CA GLN A 147 -11.73 -17.85 2.31
C GLN A 147 -11.78 -17.14 3.67
N HIS A 148 -10.87 -17.47 4.59
CA HIS A 148 -10.83 -16.88 5.93
C HIS A 148 -10.00 -15.59 5.98
N LEU A 149 -9.17 -15.33 4.97
CA LEU A 149 -8.29 -14.16 4.94
C LEU A 149 -9.09 -12.85 4.88
N PRO A 150 -8.72 -11.82 5.66
CA PRO A 150 -9.45 -10.55 5.71
C PRO A 150 -9.60 -9.88 4.34
N ALA A 151 -8.54 -9.85 3.54
CA ALA A 151 -8.56 -9.24 2.20
C ALA A 151 -9.53 -9.95 1.25
N VAL A 152 -9.61 -11.28 1.34
CA VAL A 152 -10.48 -12.12 0.51
C VAL A 152 -11.94 -11.89 0.88
N LYS A 153 -12.26 -11.88 2.18
CA LYS A 153 -13.58 -11.53 2.71
C LYS A 153 -14.00 -10.13 2.28
N TRP A 154 -13.10 -9.15 2.40
CA TRP A 154 -13.37 -7.77 1.99
C TRP A 154 -13.67 -7.66 0.49
N LYS A 155 -12.91 -8.35 -0.35
CA LYS A 155 -13.14 -8.36 -1.80
C LYS A 155 -14.51 -8.96 -2.14
N MET A 156 -14.94 -10.02 -1.43
CA MET A 156 -16.27 -10.60 -1.59
C MET A 156 -17.37 -9.60 -1.20
N VAL A 157 -17.22 -8.85 -0.11
CA VAL A 157 -18.15 -7.78 0.27
C VAL A 157 -18.25 -6.71 -0.82
N ASN A 158 -17.12 -6.26 -1.36
CA ASN A 158 -17.09 -5.26 -2.44
C ASN A 158 -17.72 -5.77 -3.73
N LEU A 159 -17.53 -7.04 -4.08
CA LEU A 159 -18.19 -7.65 -5.24
C LEU A 159 -19.69 -7.79 -5.05
N LYS A 160 -20.16 -8.11 -3.84
CA LYS A 160 -21.60 -8.15 -3.52
C LYS A 160 -22.25 -6.78 -3.67
N LYS A 161 -21.57 -5.71 -3.22
CA LYS A 161 -22.04 -4.32 -3.31
C LYS A 161 -21.85 -3.68 -4.71
N MET A 162 -21.16 -4.36 -5.63
CA MET A 162 -20.86 -3.79 -6.95
C MET A 162 -22.12 -3.71 -7.81
N ASP A 163 -22.32 -2.55 -8.43
CA ASP A 163 -23.33 -2.32 -9.46
C ASP A 163 -23.32 -3.41 -10.54
N ALA A 164 -24.50 -3.78 -11.02
CA ALA A 164 -24.69 -4.90 -11.95
C ALA A 164 -24.04 -4.64 -13.32
N GLN A 165 -24.15 -3.43 -13.86
CA GLN A 165 -23.54 -3.09 -15.15
C GLN A 165 -22.02 -3.06 -15.05
N LYS A 166 -21.49 -2.41 -14.01
CA LYS A 166 -20.05 -2.39 -13.72
C LYS A 166 -19.50 -3.79 -13.48
N HIS A 167 -20.24 -4.64 -12.78
CA HIS A 167 -19.87 -6.03 -12.55
C HIS A 167 -19.79 -6.80 -13.87
N LYS A 168 -20.80 -6.69 -14.74
CA LYS A 168 -20.82 -7.33 -16.06
C LYS A 168 -19.64 -6.89 -16.94
N ILE A 169 -19.35 -5.59 -17.02
CA ILE A 169 -18.23 -5.05 -17.79
C ILE A 169 -16.90 -5.60 -17.29
N THR A 170 -16.69 -5.59 -15.96
CA THR A 170 -15.42 -6.02 -15.37
C THR A 170 -15.24 -7.53 -15.33
N LEU A 171 -16.33 -8.31 -15.33
CA LEU A 171 -16.29 -9.77 -15.51
C LEU A 171 -15.89 -10.11 -16.95
N ARG A 172 -16.50 -9.47 -17.95
CA ARG A 172 -16.17 -9.70 -19.36
C ARG A 172 -14.70 -9.38 -19.67
N LYS A 173 -14.20 -8.24 -19.17
CA LYS A 173 -12.77 -7.89 -19.29
C LYS A 173 -11.85 -8.96 -18.68
N LEU A 174 -12.26 -9.59 -17.58
CA LEU A 174 -11.47 -10.64 -16.96
C LEU A 174 -11.54 -11.94 -17.78
N GLU A 175 -12.69 -12.28 -18.33
CA GLU A 175 -12.86 -13.39 -19.26
C GLU A 175 -11.99 -13.22 -20.51
N ASP A 176 -11.97 -12.03 -21.10
CA ASP A 176 -11.14 -11.72 -22.28
C ASP A 176 -9.64 -11.83 -21.96
N VAL A 177 -9.20 -11.41 -20.77
CA VAL A 177 -7.79 -11.46 -20.35
C VAL A 177 -7.34 -12.87 -19.99
N LEU A 178 -8.21 -13.67 -19.35
CA LEU A 178 -7.88 -15.03 -18.92
C LEU A 178 -8.13 -16.09 -20.00
N GLY A 179 -8.94 -15.79 -21.02
CA GLY A 179 -9.22 -16.65 -22.16
C GLY A 179 -8.23 -16.54 -23.32
N ASN A 180 -7.30 -15.57 -23.25
CA ASN A 180 -6.09 -15.49 -24.07
C ASN A 180 -4.90 -16.12 -23.32
#